data_AF-A0A251S5S1-F1
#
_entry.id   AF-A0A251S5S1-F1
#
_cell.length_a   1.000
_cell.length_b   1.000
_cell.length_c   1.000
_cell.angle_alpha   90.00
_cell.angle_beta   90.00
_cell.angle_gamma   90.00
#
_symmetry.space_group_name_H-M   'P 1'
#
loop_
_entity.id
_entity.type
_entity.pdbx_description
1 polymer ?
#
loop_
_entity_poly.entity_id
_entity_poly.type
_entity_poly.pdbx_seq_one_letter_code
_entity_poly.pdbx_strand_id
1 'polypeptide(L)'
;MHKVFALRDAGELAENATAYVSLEPCNHFGRTPPCSEALIKAKVKRVVVGMVDPNPNVALRGVAKLRDAGIDVTVGVEEEMCKKLNEAWIHQMQTGNLFVTLRYTLTIDGVFSDDLGEETMDAGGYYSKLLQEHDAVILSSKSLAKHPLPESKEPKSNQPLYVIIAKDPSPVIQIPKHTHEESAPKLIIFTDQESVVGSEQGIETLVLDQMKLMTILENLKGRGLCSVLLDLRGGYV
;
A
#
# COMPACT_ATOMS: atom_id res chain seq x y z
N MET A 1 -5.15 11.58 -3.40
CA MET A 1 -5.19 12.95 -3.94
C MET A 1 -6.15 13.04 -5.14
N HIS A 2 -7.41 12.57 -5.08
CA HIS A 2 -8.27 12.46 -6.28
C HIS A 2 -9.24 13.65 -6.49
N LYS A 3 -9.68 14.30 -5.39
CA LYS A 3 -10.81 15.24 -5.43
C LYS A 3 -10.46 16.59 -6.06
N VAL A 4 -9.21 17.03 -5.90
CA VAL A 4 -8.72 18.28 -6.50
C VAL A 4 -8.64 18.16 -8.02
N PHE A 5 -8.32 16.97 -8.56
CA PHE A 5 -8.30 16.75 -10.01
C PHE A 5 -9.71 16.81 -10.60
N ALA A 6 -10.69 16.14 -9.97
CA ALA A 6 -12.08 16.16 -10.45
C ALA A 6 -12.68 17.59 -10.48
N LEU A 7 -12.43 18.41 -9.46
CA LEU A 7 -12.86 19.81 -9.44
C LEU A 7 -12.16 20.64 -10.52
N ARG A 8 -10.86 20.41 -10.74
CA ARG A 8 -10.10 21.12 -11.78
C ARG A 8 -10.64 20.78 -13.18
N ASP A 9 -10.96 19.51 -13.42
CA ASP A 9 -11.46 19.05 -14.71
C ASP A 9 -12.91 19.54 -14.96
N ALA A 10 -13.73 19.61 -13.89
CA ALA A 10 -15.07 20.20 -13.97
C ALA A 10 -15.05 21.73 -14.20
N GLY A 11 -14.04 22.42 -13.69
CA GLY A 11 -13.90 23.87 -13.84
C GLY A 11 -15.14 24.62 -13.32
N GLU A 12 -15.69 25.51 -14.15
CA GLU A 12 -16.89 26.29 -13.81
C GLU A 12 -18.16 25.44 -13.66
N LEU A 13 -18.19 24.24 -14.26
CA LEU A 13 -19.34 23.33 -14.17
C LEU A 13 -19.50 22.71 -12.76
N ALA A 14 -18.54 22.92 -11.86
CA ALA A 14 -18.63 22.46 -10.48
C ALA A 14 -19.66 23.25 -9.66
N GLU A 15 -19.96 24.50 -10.03
CA GLU A 15 -20.94 25.31 -9.31
C GLU A 15 -22.33 24.68 -9.40
N ASN A 16 -23.01 24.55 -8.25
CA ASN A 16 -24.28 23.86 -8.09
C ASN A 16 -24.30 22.34 -8.41
N ALA A 17 -23.14 21.73 -8.68
CA ALA A 17 -23.05 20.30 -8.99
C ALA A 17 -23.18 19.41 -7.74
N THR A 18 -23.25 18.08 -7.98
CA THR A 18 -23.12 17.06 -6.93
C THR A 18 -21.76 16.38 -7.02
N ALA A 19 -20.99 16.41 -5.95
CA ALA A 19 -19.70 15.71 -5.87
C ALA A 19 -19.88 14.35 -5.17
N TYR A 20 -19.44 13.27 -5.82
CA TYR A 20 -19.36 11.93 -5.22
C TYR A 20 -17.93 11.64 -4.82
N VAL A 21 -17.74 11.24 -3.56
CA VAL A 21 -16.42 10.96 -3.00
C VAL A 21 -16.44 9.65 -2.23
N SER A 22 -15.47 8.76 -2.47
CA SER A 22 -15.41 7.46 -1.80
C SER A 22 -15.08 7.57 -0.31
N LEU A 23 -14.24 8.53 0.09
CA LEU A 23 -13.86 8.81 1.48
C LEU A 23 -14.29 10.22 1.88
N GLU A 24 -14.41 10.52 3.17
CA GLU A 24 -14.63 11.87 3.71
C GLU A 24 -13.61 12.90 3.15
N PRO A 25 -14.04 14.12 2.75
CA PRO A 25 -13.12 15.21 2.37
C PRO A 25 -12.26 15.66 3.56
N CYS A 26 -10.93 15.65 3.40
CA CYS A 26 -10.01 16.06 4.47
C CYS A 26 -10.26 17.51 4.91
N ASN A 27 -10.08 17.76 6.22
CA ASN A 27 -10.30 19.06 6.87
C ASN A 27 -9.05 19.61 7.60
N HIS A 28 -7.86 19.15 7.22
CA HIS A 28 -6.61 19.61 7.82
C HIS A 28 -5.69 20.17 6.74
N PHE A 29 -4.88 21.15 7.11
CA PHE A 29 -3.81 21.67 6.25
C PHE A 29 -2.62 20.72 6.34
N GLY A 30 -2.39 19.96 5.27
CA GLY A 30 -1.20 19.12 5.11
C GLY A 30 -0.26 19.70 4.05
N ARG A 31 0.33 18.82 3.23
CA ARG A 31 1.10 19.23 2.04
C ARG A 31 0.23 19.97 1.00
N THR A 32 -1.07 19.70 0.99
CA THR A 32 -2.06 20.38 0.14
C THR A 32 -3.17 21.00 0.99
N PRO A 33 -3.85 22.05 0.50
CA PRO A 33 -5.05 22.59 1.14
C PRO A 33 -6.16 21.55 1.34
N PRO A 34 -7.06 21.74 2.32
CA PRO A 34 -8.16 20.81 2.59
C PRO A 34 -9.12 20.64 1.41
N CYS A 35 -9.52 19.40 1.12
CA CYS A 35 -10.50 19.11 0.07
C CYS A 35 -11.88 19.70 0.39
N SER A 36 -12.24 19.79 1.67
CA SER A 36 -13.50 20.43 2.09
C SER A 36 -13.55 21.91 1.67
N GLU A 37 -12.43 22.65 1.79
CA GLU A 37 -12.36 24.05 1.35
C GLU A 37 -12.44 24.19 -0.15
N ALA A 38 -11.81 23.29 -0.90
CA ALA A 38 -11.89 23.28 -2.35
C ALA A 38 -13.34 23.10 -2.83
N LEU A 39 -14.10 22.19 -2.22
CA LEU A 39 -15.52 21.95 -2.53
C LEU A 39 -16.39 23.18 -2.20
N ILE A 40 -16.14 23.82 -1.04
CA ILE A 40 -16.84 25.06 -0.65
C ILE A 40 -16.56 26.19 -1.63
N LYS A 41 -15.29 26.39 -1.99
CA LYS A 41 -14.88 27.42 -2.95
C LYS A 41 -15.48 27.17 -4.33
N ALA A 42 -15.60 25.92 -4.74
CA ALA A 42 -16.25 25.52 -5.99
C ALA A 42 -17.77 25.64 -5.94
N LYS A 43 -18.36 25.93 -4.77
CA LYS A 43 -19.81 26.10 -4.57
C LYS A 43 -20.63 24.90 -5.05
N VAL A 44 -20.16 23.69 -4.75
CA VAL A 44 -20.95 22.48 -5.00
C VAL A 44 -22.23 22.53 -4.17
N LYS A 45 -23.34 22.08 -4.73
CA LYS A 45 -24.64 22.08 -4.04
C LYS A 45 -24.77 20.91 -3.07
N ARG A 46 -24.24 19.75 -3.47
CA ARG A 46 -24.36 18.50 -2.72
C ARG A 46 -23.07 17.70 -2.75
N VAL A 47 -22.75 17.03 -1.64
CA VAL A 47 -21.64 16.08 -1.54
C VAL A 47 -22.17 14.73 -1.04
N VAL A 48 -21.88 13.67 -1.77
CA VAL A 48 -22.21 12.29 -1.40
C VAL A 48 -20.92 11.59 -1.01
N VAL A 49 -20.84 11.14 0.23
CA VAL A 49 -19.66 10.53 0.84
C VAL A 49 -19.89 9.04 1.02
N GLY A 50 -18.97 8.23 0.52
CA GLY A 50 -19.04 6.78 0.61
C GLY A 50 -18.81 6.27 2.03
N MET A 51 -17.65 6.59 2.61
CA MET A 51 -17.32 6.29 4.00
C MET A 51 -16.75 7.50 4.75
N VAL A 52 -16.97 7.54 6.07
CA VAL A 52 -16.35 8.50 7.00
C VAL A 52 -14.88 8.13 7.19
N ASP A 53 -14.03 9.12 7.50
CA ASP A 53 -12.64 8.84 7.87
C ASP A 53 -12.58 7.91 9.10
N PRO A 54 -11.89 6.76 9.04
CA PRO A 54 -11.78 5.83 10.16
C PRO A 54 -10.92 6.37 11.31
N ASN A 55 -10.12 7.42 11.09
CA ASN A 55 -9.29 8.00 12.14
C ASN A 55 -10.17 8.83 13.09
N PRO A 56 -10.30 8.41 14.37
CA PRO A 56 -11.22 9.04 15.32
C PRO A 56 -10.87 10.51 15.61
N ASN A 57 -9.63 10.93 15.36
CA ASN A 57 -9.19 12.30 15.57
C ASN A 57 -9.69 13.28 14.50
N VAL A 58 -10.12 12.78 13.34
CA VAL A 58 -10.52 13.62 12.18
C VAL A 58 -11.91 13.29 11.64
N ALA A 59 -12.45 12.13 11.98
CA ALA A 59 -13.78 11.69 11.57
C ALA A 59 -14.84 12.79 11.73
N LEU A 60 -15.69 12.93 10.72
CA LEU A 60 -16.83 13.86 10.64
C LEU A 60 -16.48 15.35 10.61
N ARG A 61 -15.22 15.75 10.78
CA ARG A 61 -14.84 17.17 10.75
C ARG A 61 -14.99 17.79 9.36
N GLY A 62 -14.72 17.03 8.31
CA GLY A 62 -14.90 17.47 6.93
C GLY A 62 -16.39 17.55 6.56
N VAL A 63 -17.16 16.54 6.97
CA VAL A 63 -18.63 16.53 6.81
C VAL A 63 -19.26 17.73 7.52
N ALA A 64 -18.88 18.00 8.76
CA ALA A 64 -19.39 19.14 9.54
C ALA A 64 -19.10 20.47 8.82
N LYS A 65 -17.84 20.71 8.41
CA LYS A 65 -17.47 21.94 7.72
C LYS A 65 -18.26 22.19 6.43
N LEU A 66 -18.54 21.14 5.66
CA LEU A 66 -19.37 21.25 4.44
C LEU A 66 -20.81 21.63 4.78
N ARG A 67 -21.40 20.99 5.80
CA ARG A 67 -22.75 21.31 6.28
C ARG A 67 -22.85 22.73 6.83
N ASP A 68 -21.86 23.18 7.59
CA ASP A 68 -21.78 24.55 8.12
C ASP A 68 -21.70 25.61 7.00
N ALA A 69 -21.13 25.24 5.85
CA ALA A 69 -21.10 26.07 4.65
C ALA A 69 -22.41 26.01 3.83
N GLY A 70 -23.45 25.31 4.30
CA GLY A 70 -24.75 25.20 3.63
C GLY A 70 -24.83 24.16 2.52
N ILE A 71 -23.85 23.25 2.42
CA ILE A 71 -23.84 22.18 1.42
C ILE A 71 -24.65 20.98 1.93
N ASP A 72 -25.48 20.38 1.07
CA ASP A 72 -26.18 19.13 1.40
C ASP A 72 -25.19 17.95 1.40
N VAL A 73 -25.09 17.22 2.52
CA VAL A 73 -24.12 16.12 2.67
C VAL A 73 -24.80 14.82 3.09
N THR A 74 -24.77 13.84 2.19
CA THR A 74 -25.17 12.44 2.43
C THR A 74 -23.93 11.59 2.70
N VAL A 75 -23.98 10.69 3.68
CA VAL A 75 -22.84 9.84 4.09
C VAL A 75 -23.29 8.37 4.14
N GLY A 76 -22.38 7.45 3.85
CA GLY A 76 -22.62 6.00 3.95
C GLY A 76 -23.12 5.36 2.65
N VAL A 77 -22.91 5.99 1.50
CA VAL A 77 -23.36 5.47 0.20
C VAL A 77 -22.34 4.48 -0.36
N GLU A 78 -22.72 3.22 -0.57
CA GLU A 78 -21.78 2.15 -0.96
C GLU A 78 -20.59 2.03 0.01
N GLU A 79 -20.86 2.21 1.31
CA GLU A 79 -19.82 2.27 2.35
C GLU A 79 -18.94 1.02 2.35
N GLU A 80 -19.53 -0.17 2.21
CA GLU A 80 -18.80 -1.43 2.19
C GLU A 80 -17.87 -1.56 0.99
N MET A 81 -18.27 -1.08 -0.20
CA MET A 81 -17.38 -1.03 -1.36
C MET A 81 -16.24 -0.02 -1.14
N CYS A 82 -16.54 1.13 -0.54
CA CYS A 82 -15.54 2.15 -0.23
C CYS A 82 -14.52 1.69 0.83
N LYS A 83 -14.97 0.91 1.82
CA LYS A 83 -14.12 0.27 2.82
C LYS A 83 -13.18 -0.75 2.18
N LYS A 84 -13.69 -1.63 1.32
CA LYS A 84 -12.87 -2.63 0.60
C LYS A 84 -11.75 -1.97 -0.21
N LEU A 85 -12.01 -0.81 -0.83
CA LEU A 85 -10.99 -0.08 -1.59
C LEU A 85 -9.79 0.38 -0.73
N ASN A 86 -9.97 0.56 0.60
CA ASN A 86 -8.95 1.11 1.49
C ASN A 86 -8.69 0.20 2.70
N GLU A 87 -8.93 -1.11 2.58
CA GLU A 87 -8.95 -2.05 3.71
C GLU A 87 -7.66 -2.01 4.55
N ALA A 88 -6.49 -2.03 3.89
CA ALA A 88 -5.20 -1.98 4.57
C ALA A 88 -4.99 -0.69 5.37
N TRP A 89 -5.35 0.46 4.78
CA TRP A 89 -5.22 1.75 5.46
C TRP A 89 -6.21 1.86 6.62
N ILE A 90 -7.45 1.40 6.46
CA ILE A 90 -8.45 1.36 7.52
C ILE A 90 -7.96 0.49 8.68
N HIS A 91 -7.43 -0.70 8.37
CA HIS A 91 -6.85 -1.61 9.35
C HIS A 91 -5.73 -0.92 10.15
N GLN A 92 -4.82 -0.23 9.46
CA GLN A 92 -3.72 0.51 10.09
C GLN A 92 -4.25 1.63 11.00
N MET A 93 -5.23 2.42 10.55
CA MET A 93 -5.81 3.51 11.34
C MET A 93 -6.54 3.01 12.59
N GLN A 94 -7.21 1.85 12.50
CA GLN A 94 -8.01 1.31 13.60
C GLN A 94 -7.19 0.52 14.62
N THR A 95 -6.18 -0.23 14.15
CA THR A 95 -5.43 -1.17 15.00
C THR A 95 -4.02 -0.70 15.34
N GLY A 96 -3.48 0.26 14.58
CA GLY A 96 -2.07 0.65 14.67
C GLY A 96 -1.10 -0.44 14.20
N ASN A 97 -1.58 -1.44 13.44
CA ASN A 97 -0.79 -2.55 12.91
C ASN A 97 -0.85 -2.61 11.38
N LEU A 98 0.13 -3.31 10.78
CA LEU A 98 0.15 -3.57 9.35
C LEU A 98 -0.93 -4.59 8.97
N PHE A 99 -1.54 -4.38 7.82
CA PHE A 99 -2.36 -5.40 7.16
C PHE A 99 -1.43 -6.43 6.51
N VAL A 100 -1.43 -7.66 7.03
CA VAL A 100 -0.54 -8.73 6.59
C VAL A 100 -1.32 -9.75 5.76
N THR A 101 -0.96 -9.89 4.49
CA THR A 101 -1.48 -10.93 3.61
C THR A 101 -0.47 -12.06 3.51
N LEU A 102 -0.91 -13.29 3.80
CA LEU A 102 -0.08 -14.48 3.63
C LEU A 102 -0.34 -15.12 2.27
N ARG A 103 0.71 -15.36 1.49
CA ARG A 103 0.63 -16.02 0.19
C ARG A 103 1.47 -17.28 0.16
N TYR A 104 0.88 -18.36 -0.34
CA TYR A 104 1.55 -19.65 -0.51
C TYR A 104 0.94 -20.41 -1.69
N THR A 105 1.71 -21.32 -2.31
CA THR A 105 1.14 -22.33 -3.21
C THR A 105 1.06 -23.66 -2.47
N LEU A 106 -0.05 -24.38 -2.65
CA LEU A 106 -0.16 -25.78 -2.29
C LEU A 106 -0.37 -26.62 -3.55
N THR A 107 0.22 -27.80 -3.57
CA THR A 107 -0.24 -28.89 -4.43
C THR A 107 -1.60 -29.41 -3.94
N ILE A 108 -2.29 -30.18 -4.77
CA ILE A 108 -3.60 -30.77 -4.40
C ILE A 108 -3.53 -31.64 -3.14
N ASP A 109 -2.36 -32.26 -2.90
CA ASP A 109 -2.11 -33.10 -1.72
C ASP A 109 -1.69 -32.28 -0.48
N GLY A 110 -1.76 -30.94 -0.55
CA GLY A 110 -1.48 -30.04 0.59
C GLY A 110 0.01 -29.80 0.85
N VAL A 111 0.89 -30.15 -0.09
CA VAL A 111 2.34 -29.89 0.04
C VAL A 111 2.65 -28.48 -0.47
N PHE A 112 3.40 -27.71 0.32
CA PHE A 112 3.91 -26.40 -0.09
C PHE A 112 4.75 -26.51 -1.37
N SER A 113 4.47 -25.61 -2.31
CA SER A 113 5.21 -25.50 -3.56
C SER A 113 5.69 -24.07 -3.77
N ASP A 114 6.87 -23.95 -4.38
CA ASP A 114 7.40 -22.67 -4.84
C ASP A 114 6.90 -22.31 -6.24
N ASP A 115 6.29 -23.27 -6.93
CA ASP A 115 5.72 -23.08 -8.26
C ASP A 115 4.47 -22.19 -8.16
N LEU A 116 4.47 -21.07 -8.87
CA LEU A 116 3.30 -20.18 -8.93
C LEU A 116 2.26 -20.73 -9.92
N GLY A 117 2.69 -21.48 -10.93
CA GLY A 117 1.90 -21.78 -12.13
C GLY A 117 2.12 -20.76 -13.25
N GLU A 118 1.55 -21.08 -14.42
CA GLU A 118 1.61 -20.23 -15.61
C GLU A 118 0.72 -18.97 -15.45
N GLU A 119 1.06 -17.91 -16.18
CA GLU A 119 0.30 -16.64 -16.25
C GLU A 119 0.13 -15.85 -14.94
N THR A 120 0.61 -16.36 -13.80
CA THR A 120 0.43 -15.70 -12.49
C THR A 120 1.11 -14.35 -12.38
N MET A 121 2.23 -14.21 -13.09
CA MET A 121 3.06 -13.02 -13.18
C MET A 121 2.66 -12.11 -14.34
N ASP A 122 1.77 -12.55 -15.23
CA ASP A 122 1.38 -11.77 -16.39
C ASP A 122 0.41 -10.65 -15.99
N ALA A 123 0.25 -9.66 -16.88
CA ALA A 123 -0.71 -8.59 -16.65
C ALA A 123 -2.11 -9.19 -16.50
N GLY A 124 -2.81 -8.85 -15.41
CA GLY A 124 -4.07 -9.47 -15.03
C GLY A 124 -3.92 -10.73 -14.18
N GLY A 125 -2.73 -11.32 -14.09
CA GLY A 125 -2.39 -12.45 -13.24
C GLY A 125 -2.51 -12.09 -11.76
N TYR A 126 -2.89 -13.06 -10.94
CA TYR A 126 -3.24 -12.77 -9.53
C TYR A 126 -2.05 -12.20 -8.76
N TYR A 127 -0.82 -12.68 -9.01
CA TYR A 127 0.34 -12.25 -8.24
C TYR A 127 0.83 -10.88 -8.71
N SER A 128 0.76 -10.60 -10.02
CA SER A 128 0.96 -9.24 -10.57
C SER A 128 0.04 -8.20 -9.92
N LYS A 129 -1.24 -8.55 -9.71
CA LYS A 129 -2.22 -7.72 -8.99
C LYS A 129 -1.90 -7.57 -7.50
N LEU A 130 -1.59 -8.68 -6.81
CA LEU A 130 -1.24 -8.64 -5.39
C LEU A 130 -0.05 -7.70 -5.11
N LEU A 131 0.96 -7.69 -6.00
CA LEU A 131 2.11 -6.79 -5.89
C LEU A 131 1.72 -5.29 -6.02
N GLN A 132 0.59 -4.96 -6.65
CA GLN A 132 0.07 -3.58 -6.71
C GLN A 132 -0.79 -3.20 -5.50
N GLU A 133 -1.39 -4.18 -4.84
CA GLU A 133 -2.28 -3.96 -3.69
C GLU A 133 -1.53 -3.80 -2.37
N HIS A 134 -0.23 -4.13 -2.34
CA HIS A 134 0.59 -4.12 -1.13
C HIS A 134 1.73 -3.12 -1.22
N ASP A 135 2.02 -2.42 -0.12
CA ASP A 135 3.12 -1.46 -0.08
C ASP A 135 4.49 -2.17 -0.09
N ALA A 136 4.56 -3.40 0.45
CA ALA A 136 5.78 -4.21 0.48
C ALA A 136 5.51 -5.70 0.27
N VAL A 137 6.51 -6.42 -0.24
CA VAL A 137 6.54 -7.88 -0.30
C VAL A 137 7.73 -8.42 0.48
N ILE A 138 7.45 -9.31 1.43
CA ILE A 138 8.45 -10.02 2.21
C ILE A 138 8.75 -11.34 1.50
N LEU A 139 10.04 -11.62 1.29
CA LEU A 139 10.56 -12.80 0.59
C LEU A 139 11.71 -13.43 1.37
N SER A 140 11.87 -14.75 1.26
CA SER A 140 13.05 -15.46 1.77
C SER A 140 14.21 -15.33 0.78
N SER A 141 15.44 -15.15 1.27
CA SER A 141 16.64 -15.19 0.42
C SER A 141 16.76 -16.52 -0.34
N LYS A 142 16.24 -17.62 0.23
CA LYS A 142 16.21 -18.95 -0.41
C LYS A 142 15.34 -18.99 -1.67
N SER A 143 14.23 -18.22 -1.68
CA SER A 143 13.37 -18.10 -2.86
C SER A 143 14.11 -17.46 -4.03
N LEU A 144 15.01 -16.51 -3.74
CA LEU A 144 15.73 -15.75 -4.76
C LEU A 144 16.78 -16.58 -5.51
N ALA A 145 17.20 -17.71 -4.94
CA ALA A 145 18.11 -18.63 -5.60
C ALA A 145 17.48 -19.32 -6.83
N LYS A 146 16.15 -19.45 -6.84
CA LYS A 146 15.40 -20.15 -7.91
C LYS A 146 14.52 -19.22 -8.73
N HIS A 147 14.13 -18.09 -8.16
CA HIS A 147 13.20 -17.15 -8.77
C HIS A 147 13.75 -15.73 -8.66
N PRO A 148 13.69 -14.91 -9.73
CA PRO A 148 14.01 -13.50 -9.62
C PRO A 148 13.03 -12.78 -8.68
N LEU A 149 13.38 -11.54 -8.29
CA LEU A 149 12.43 -10.67 -7.60
C LEU A 149 11.16 -10.52 -8.44
N PRO A 150 9.97 -10.67 -7.84
CA PRO A 150 8.73 -10.68 -8.59
C PRO A 150 8.29 -9.26 -8.92
N GLU A 151 8.12 -8.96 -10.20
CA GLU A 151 7.63 -7.66 -10.65
C GLU A 151 6.16 -7.73 -11.06
N SER A 152 5.39 -6.71 -10.68
CA SER A 152 4.07 -6.49 -11.27
C SER A 152 4.21 -6.12 -12.74
N LYS A 153 3.40 -6.73 -13.60
CA LYS A 153 3.31 -6.42 -15.03
C LYS A 153 2.09 -5.56 -15.37
N GLU A 154 1.42 -4.98 -14.37
CA GLU A 154 0.27 -4.11 -14.60
C GLU A 154 0.68 -2.79 -15.29
N PRO A 155 -0.20 -2.18 -16.11
CA PRO A 155 0.09 -0.89 -16.73
C PRO A 155 0.33 0.22 -15.68
N LYS A 156 1.43 0.96 -15.82
CA LYS A 156 1.84 2.04 -14.88
C LYS A 156 2.02 1.54 -13.44
N SER A 157 2.44 0.28 -13.29
CA SER A 157 2.66 -0.33 -11.98
C SER A 157 3.74 0.40 -11.18
N ASN A 158 3.45 0.71 -9.92
CA ASN A 158 4.49 1.03 -8.93
C ASN A 158 4.92 -0.28 -8.29
N GLN A 159 6.21 -0.60 -8.31
CA GLN A 159 6.69 -1.84 -7.68
C GLN A 159 6.66 -1.71 -6.15
N PRO A 160 6.30 -2.77 -5.41
CA PRO A 160 6.30 -2.73 -3.96
C PRO A 160 7.73 -2.63 -3.42
N LEU A 161 7.86 -2.23 -2.16
CA LEU A 161 9.12 -2.36 -1.45
C LEU A 161 9.45 -3.85 -1.27
N TYR A 162 10.62 -4.28 -1.72
CA TYR A 162 11.08 -5.64 -1.51
C TYR A 162 11.75 -5.77 -0.15
N VAL A 163 11.34 -6.75 0.64
CA VAL A 163 11.89 -7.03 1.98
C VAL A 163 12.42 -8.46 1.99
N ILE A 164 13.73 -8.62 2.13
CA ILE A 164 14.39 -9.93 2.08
C ILE A 164 14.80 -10.35 3.48
N ILE A 165 14.38 -11.55 3.87
CA ILE A 165 14.80 -12.20 5.11
C ILE A 165 15.94 -13.16 4.76
N ALA A 166 17.16 -12.85 5.23
CA ALA A 166 18.38 -13.60 4.96
C ALA A 166 19.00 -14.15 6.26
N LYS A 167 18.83 -15.45 6.53
CA LYS A 167 19.42 -16.17 7.69
C LYS A 167 20.72 -16.92 7.39
N ASP A 168 21.00 -17.23 6.13
CA ASP A 168 22.20 -17.95 5.69
C ASP A 168 23.03 -17.01 4.80
N PRO A 169 24.36 -17.21 4.64
CA PRO A 169 25.14 -16.49 3.64
C PRO A 169 24.64 -16.88 2.24
N SER A 170 23.65 -16.14 1.77
CA SER A 170 22.89 -16.37 0.54
C SER A 170 23.29 -15.34 -0.52
N PRO A 171 23.09 -15.66 -1.81
CA PRO A 171 23.88 -15.16 -2.92
C PRO A 171 23.64 -13.67 -3.21
N VAL A 172 24.53 -13.08 -4.00
CA VAL A 172 24.41 -11.74 -4.59
C VAL A 172 22.98 -11.53 -5.10
N ILE A 173 22.21 -10.69 -4.40
CA ILE A 173 20.84 -10.37 -4.79
C ILE A 173 20.92 -9.48 -6.03
N GLN A 174 20.57 -10.03 -7.19
CA GLN A 174 20.51 -9.25 -8.42
C GLN A 174 19.25 -8.38 -8.39
N ILE A 175 19.44 -7.07 -8.19
CA ILE A 175 18.35 -6.11 -8.31
C ILE A 175 17.95 -5.97 -9.79
N PRO A 176 16.66 -6.05 -10.15
CA PRO A 176 16.20 -5.75 -11.49
C PRO A 176 16.59 -4.33 -11.94
N LYS A 177 17.07 -4.24 -13.19
CA LYS A 177 17.63 -3.01 -13.79
C LYS A 177 16.59 -1.93 -14.12
N HIS A 178 15.29 -2.21 -14.01
CA HIS A 178 14.21 -1.29 -14.39
C HIS A 178 13.80 -0.31 -13.27
N THR A 179 14.76 0.07 -12.44
CA THR A 179 14.53 0.90 -11.25
C THR A 179 14.99 2.36 -11.43
N HIS A 180 14.97 2.87 -12.66
CA HIS A 180 15.19 4.29 -12.96
C HIS A 180 13.92 5.09 -12.65
N GLU A 181 13.70 5.37 -11.36
CA GLU A 181 13.15 6.64 -10.85
C GLU A 181 12.91 6.55 -9.33
N GLU A 182 13.38 7.59 -8.64
CA GLU A 182 13.16 8.06 -7.26
C GLU A 182 13.76 7.34 -6.03
N SER A 183 14.78 8.03 -5.47
CA SER A 183 15.27 8.28 -4.09
C SER A 183 14.95 7.40 -2.86
N ALA A 184 14.05 6.42 -2.89
CA ALA A 184 13.78 5.54 -1.74
C ALA A 184 14.42 4.15 -1.92
N PRO A 185 14.85 3.46 -0.84
CA PRO A 185 15.35 2.09 -0.97
C PRO A 185 14.23 1.24 -1.56
N LYS A 186 14.54 0.54 -2.64
CA LYS A 186 13.59 -0.39 -3.29
C LYS A 186 13.70 -1.79 -2.68
N LEU A 187 14.75 -2.02 -1.90
CA LEU A 187 15.08 -3.29 -1.28
C LEU A 187 15.58 -3.08 0.15
N ILE A 188 15.00 -3.78 1.12
CA ILE A 188 15.50 -3.88 2.50
C ILE A 188 15.88 -5.33 2.76
N ILE A 189 17.09 -5.57 3.25
CA ILE A 189 17.56 -6.89 3.66
C ILE A 189 17.62 -6.92 5.18
N PHE A 190 16.84 -7.80 5.80
CA PHE A 190 16.96 -8.15 7.21
C PHE A 190 17.81 -9.41 7.35
N THR A 191 18.82 -9.35 8.21
CA THR A 191 19.74 -10.47 8.46
C THR A 191 20.19 -10.50 9.92
N ASP A 192 20.70 -11.64 10.38
CA ASP A 192 21.39 -11.77 11.67
C ASP A 192 22.92 -11.78 11.52
N GLN A 193 23.44 -11.61 10.30
CA GLN A 193 24.88 -11.62 10.00
C GLN A 193 25.39 -10.22 9.59
N GLU A 194 26.45 -9.74 10.26
CA GLU A 194 27.10 -8.47 9.90
C GLU A 194 27.81 -8.50 8.53
N SER A 195 28.17 -9.68 8.03
CA SER A 195 28.95 -9.84 6.79
C SER A 195 28.16 -9.61 5.49
N VAL A 196 26.84 -9.47 5.55
CA VAL A 196 25.96 -9.23 4.39
C VAL A 196 25.75 -7.72 4.13
N VAL A 197 26.37 -6.86 4.94
CA VAL A 197 26.24 -5.40 4.85
C VAL A 197 27.03 -4.86 3.66
N GLY A 198 26.45 -4.95 2.46
CA GLY A 198 26.88 -4.25 1.26
C GLY A 198 25.94 -3.08 0.99
N SER A 199 26.42 -1.84 1.08
CA SER A 199 25.64 -0.67 0.70
C SER A 199 25.77 -0.43 -0.81
N GLU A 200 24.93 -1.06 -1.60
CA GLU A 200 24.70 -0.64 -2.99
C GLU A 200 23.59 0.41 -3.03
N GLN A 201 23.66 1.31 -3.99
CA GLN A 201 22.70 2.41 -4.12
C GLN A 201 21.27 1.84 -4.34
N GLY A 202 20.38 2.03 -3.35
CA GLY A 202 19.01 1.52 -3.39
C GLY A 202 18.75 0.25 -2.56
N ILE A 203 19.78 -0.33 -1.94
CA ILE A 203 19.66 -1.41 -0.95
C ILE A 203 19.93 -0.86 0.46
N GLU A 204 19.03 -1.17 1.39
CA GLU A 204 19.26 -0.98 2.82
C GLU A 204 19.44 -2.35 3.50
N THR A 205 20.49 -2.53 4.29
CA THR A 205 20.70 -3.76 5.09
C THR A 205 20.57 -3.45 6.56
N LEU A 206 19.71 -4.21 7.26
CA LEU A 206 19.45 -4.10 8.68
C LEU A 206 19.82 -5.42 9.37
N VAL A 207 20.82 -5.35 10.24
CA VAL A 207 21.20 -6.48 11.08
C VAL A 207 20.32 -6.48 12.33
N LEU A 208 19.67 -7.60 12.63
CA LEU A 208 18.82 -7.79 13.80
C LEU A 208 19.41 -8.88 14.70
N ASP A 209 19.50 -8.60 16.00
CA ASP A 209 19.93 -9.58 17.02
C ASP A 209 19.03 -10.83 17.06
N GLN A 210 17.74 -10.65 16.73
CA GLN A 210 16.76 -11.73 16.65
C GLN A 210 15.86 -11.53 15.42
N MET A 211 15.90 -12.51 14.50
CA MET A 211 15.07 -12.53 13.29
C MET A 211 13.61 -12.91 13.60
N LYS A 212 12.89 -11.99 14.25
CA LYS A 212 11.46 -12.10 14.57
C LYS A 212 10.63 -11.31 13.56
N LEU A 213 9.57 -11.94 13.05
CA LEU A 213 8.64 -11.29 12.11
C LEU A 213 8.06 -9.99 12.69
N MET A 214 7.71 -9.98 13.99
CA MET A 214 7.16 -8.78 14.62
C MET A 214 8.12 -7.58 14.58
N THR A 215 9.41 -7.79 14.80
CA THR A 215 10.43 -6.73 14.70
C THR A 215 10.50 -6.15 13.29
N ILE A 216 10.42 -7.02 12.27
CA ILE A 216 10.39 -6.62 10.86
C ILE A 216 9.13 -5.79 10.57
N LEU A 217 7.96 -6.29 10.98
CA LEU A 217 6.69 -5.60 10.79
C LEU A 217 6.65 -4.24 11.50
N GLU A 218 7.22 -4.13 12.70
CA GLU A 218 7.34 -2.85 13.41
C GLU A 218 8.26 -1.86 12.69
N ASN A 219 9.38 -2.32 12.13
CA ASN A 219 10.27 -1.49 11.31
C ASN A 219 9.54 -0.97 10.07
N LEU A 220 8.84 -1.85 9.34
CA LEU A 220 8.06 -1.51 8.15
C LEU A 220 6.92 -0.54 8.47
N LYS A 221 6.23 -0.74 9.60
CA LYS A 221 5.22 0.19 10.10
C LYS A 221 5.81 1.57 10.39
N GLY A 222 7.00 1.64 11.02
CA GLY A 222 7.70 2.89 11.32
C GLY A 222 8.05 3.71 10.08
N ARG A 223 8.08 3.09 8.90
CA ARG A 223 8.30 3.74 7.60
C ARG A 223 7.01 4.27 6.96
N GLY A 224 5.86 4.09 7.61
CA GLY A 224 4.56 4.56 7.13
C GLY A 224 3.84 3.58 6.19
N LEU A 225 4.31 2.35 6.07
CA LEU A 225 3.63 1.31 5.29
C LEU A 225 2.32 0.90 5.98
N CYS A 226 1.32 0.52 5.20
CA CYS A 226 0.00 0.08 5.63
C CYS A 226 -0.20 -1.42 5.40
N SER A 227 0.36 -1.97 4.32
CA SER A 227 0.20 -3.39 3.94
C SER A 227 1.49 -4.09 3.56
N VAL A 228 1.55 -5.39 3.87
CA VAL A 228 2.65 -6.26 3.46
C VAL A 228 2.12 -7.61 2.97
N LEU A 229 2.74 -8.11 1.89
CA LEU A 229 2.53 -9.46 1.38
C LEU A 229 3.68 -10.36 1.86
N LEU A 230 3.39 -11.33 2.71
CA LEU A 230 4.35 -12.36 3.12
C LEU A 230 4.24 -13.56 2.19
N ASP A 231 5.23 -13.76 1.32
CA ASP A 231 5.24 -14.85 0.35
C ASP A 231 6.12 -16.01 0.81
N LEU A 232 5.48 -17.14 1.13
CA LEU A 232 6.13 -18.31 1.75
C LEU A 232 7.07 -19.10 0.83
N ARG A 233 7.31 -18.65 -0.40
CA ARG A 233 8.28 -19.30 -1.29
C ARG A 233 9.68 -19.37 -0.68
N GLY A 234 10.36 -20.49 -0.93
CA GLY A 234 11.69 -20.79 -0.39
C GLY A 234 11.73 -21.11 1.10
N GLY A 235 10.61 -20.93 1.82
CA GLY A 235 10.50 -21.14 3.26
C GLY A 235 11.24 -20.09 4.11
N TYR A 236 10.72 -19.85 5.32
CA TYR A 236 11.31 -18.93 6.32
C TYR A 236 11.91 -19.64 7.55
N VAL A 237 12.07 -20.97 7.46
CA VAL A 237 12.67 -21.80 8.51
C VAL A 237 14.16 -21.50 8.62
#